data_AF-A0A8G2F5Y2-F1
#
_entry.id   AF-A0A8G2F5Y2-F1
#
_cell.length_a   1.000
_cell.length_b   1.000
_cell.length_c   1.000
_cell.angle_alpha   90.00
_cell.angle_beta   90.00
_cell.angle_gamma   90.00
#
_symmetry.space_group_name_H-M   'P 1'
#
loop_
_entity.id
_entity.type
_entity.pdbx_description
1 polymer ?
#
loop_
_entity_poly.entity_id
_entity_poly.type
_entity_poly.pdbx_seq_one_letter_code
_entity_poly.pdbx_strand_id
1 'polypeptide(L)' 'MTTILIDDNSYEGKAFIELLKKMSFARVLGEEQENEWWNTISEKERQAIDKGLADIEAGKTIPHNEMRKRYEQWL' A
#
# COMPACT_ATOMS: atom_id res chain seq x y z
N MET A 1 -19.83 19.00 -18.86
CA MET A 1 -18.79 18.08 -18.38
C MET A 1 -18.10 17.53 -19.61
N THR A 2 -16.80 17.76 -19.74
CA THR A 2 -16.02 17.40 -20.93
C THR A 2 -15.01 16.36 -20.53
N THR A 3 -14.92 15.26 -21.28
CA THR A 3 -13.97 14.18 -21.04
C THR A 3 -12.78 14.34 -21.96
N ILE A 4 -11.57 14.30 -21.40
CA ILE A 4 -10.30 14.28 -22.12
C ILE A 4 -9.57 13.00 -21.77
N LEU A 5 -8.94 12.36 -22.76
CA LEU A 5 -8.10 11.18 -22.56
C LEU A 5 -6.65 11.65 -22.47
N ILE A 6 -5.98 11.30 -21.37
CA ILE A 6 -4.58 11.65 -21.10
C ILE A 6 -3.84 10.34 -20.86
N ASP A 7 -2.68 10.17 -21.49
CA ASP A 7 -1.76 9.07 -21.20
C ASP A 7 -0.99 9.38 -19.92
N ASP A 8 -1.30 8.68 -18.83
CA ASP A 8 -0.66 8.83 -17.53
C ASP A 8 0.72 8.16 -17.44
N ASN A 9 1.18 7.47 -18.49
CA ASN A 9 2.51 6.87 -18.55
C ASN A 9 3.57 7.81 -19.15
N SER A 10 3.14 8.82 -19.93
CA SER A 10 4.02 9.88 -20.44
C SER A 10 4.40 10.88 -19.35
N TYR A 11 5.62 11.42 -19.45
CA TYR A 11 6.10 12.48 -18.55
C TYR A 11 5.20 13.73 -18.62
N GLU A 12 4.86 14.15 -19.83
CA GLU A 12 4.01 15.30 -20.10
C GLU A 12 2.59 15.09 -19.58
N GLY A 13 2.05 13.87 -19.72
CA GLY A 13 0.74 13.49 -19.20
C GLY A 13 0.67 13.61 -17.67
N LYS A 14 1.64 13.06 -16.95
CA LYS A 14 1.75 13.17 -15.49
C LYS A 14 1.84 14.64 -15.02
N ALA A 15 2.70 15.43 -15.67
CA ALA A 15 2.87 16.84 -15.34
C ALA A 15 1.57 17.64 -15.56
N PHE A 16 0.83 17.32 -16.62
CA PHE A 16 -0.44 17.97 -16.92
C PHE A 16 -1.55 17.58 -15.92
N ILE A 17 -1.62 16.31 -15.51
CA ILE A 17 -2.55 15.84 -14.45
C ILE A 17 -2.28 16.60 -13.15
N GLU A 18 -1.02 16.73 -12.74
CA GLU A 18 -0.63 17.48 -11.53
C GLU A 18 -0.98 18.97 -11.61
N LEU A 19 -0.88 19.57 -12.79
CA LEU A 19 -1.33 20.93 -13.02
C LEU A 19 -2.86 21.06 -12.86
N LEU A 20 -3.62 20.14 -13.44
CA LEU A 20 -5.08 20.12 -13.34
C LEU A 20 -5.56 19.99 -11.88
N LYS A 21 -4.89 19.18 -11.06
CA LYS A 21 -5.18 19.03 -9.62
C LYS A 21 -5.05 20.35 -8.83
N LYS A 22 -4.18 21.27 -9.28
CA LYS A 22 -3.97 22.57 -8.63
C LYS A 22 -5.00 23.62 -9.04
N MET A 23 -5.79 23.36 -10.09
CA MET A 23 -6.78 24.31 -10.60
C MET A 23 -8.14 24.09 -9.94
N SER A 24 -8.82 25.19 -9.59
CA SER A 24 -10.11 25.14 -8.88
C SER A 24 -11.30 24.67 -9.74
N PHE A 25 -11.14 24.67 -11.06
CA PHE A 25 -12.21 24.39 -12.03
C PHE A 25 -12.13 22.99 -12.64
N ALA A 26 -11.08 22.23 -12.35
CA ALA A 26 -10.86 20.90 -12.90
C ALA A 26 -10.81 19.85 -11.79
N ARG A 27 -11.31 18.65 -12.09
CA ARG A 27 -11.20 17.48 -11.23
C ARG A 27 -10.82 16.29 -12.11
N VAL A 28 -9.74 15.60 -11.74
CA VAL A 28 -9.31 14.35 -12.37
C VAL A 28 -10.06 13.19 -11.71
N LEU A 29 -10.62 12.29 -12.52
CA LEU A 29 -11.39 11.12 -12.07
C LEU A 29 -10.64 9.85 -12.51
N GLY A 30 -10.66 8.79 -11.70
CA GLY A 30 -10.06 7.51 -12.06
C GLY A 30 -8.65 7.26 -11.53
N GLU A 31 -8.11 8.16 -10.70
CA GLU A 31 -7.01 7.76 -9.83
C GLU A 31 -7.59 6.79 -8.80
N GLU A 32 -7.04 5.57 -8.72
CA GLU A 32 -7.02 4.89 -7.43
C GLU A 32 -6.30 5.88 -6.52
N GLN A 33 -7.04 6.49 -5.58
CA GLN A 33 -6.37 7.00 -4.41
C GLN A 33 -5.50 5.84 -3.96
N GLU A 34 -4.20 6.06 -3.88
CA GLU A 34 -3.30 5.21 -3.13
C GLU A 34 -3.86 5.31 -1.71
N ASN A 35 -4.90 4.51 -1.44
CA ASN A 35 -5.56 4.46 -0.17
C ASN A 35 -4.41 4.02 0.71
N GLU A 36 -3.95 4.90 1.59
CA GLU A 36 -3.03 4.56 2.65
C GLU A 36 -3.70 3.39 3.38
N TRP A 37 -3.38 2.18 2.97
CA TRP A 37 -4.07 0.95 3.37
C TRP A 37 -3.98 0.79 4.88
N TRP A 38 -2.95 1.41 5.48
CA TRP A 38 -2.76 1.61 6.91
C TRP A 38 -3.97 2.24 7.63
N ASN A 39 -4.67 3.16 6.97
CA ASN A 39 -5.88 3.81 7.49
C ASN A 39 -7.15 2.96 7.27
N THR A 40 -7.06 1.89 6.47
CA THR A 40 -8.19 1.00 6.15
C THR A 40 -8.26 -0.23 7.05
N ILE A 41 -7.12 -0.65 7.62
CA ILE A 41 -7.07 -1.78 8.55
C ILE A 41 -7.60 -1.38 9.95
N SER A 42 -8.08 -2.36 10.69
CA SER A 42 -8.54 -2.17 12.06
C SER A 42 -7.38 -1.88 13.02
N GLU A 43 -7.72 -1.33 14.18
CA GLU A 43 -6.74 -1.08 15.25
C GLU A 43 -6.09 -2.38 15.75
N LYS A 44 -6.85 -3.48 15.78
CA LYS A 44 -6.32 -4.79 16.16
C LYS A 44 -5.28 -5.30 15.16
N GLU A 45 -5.51 -5.07 13.87
CA GLU A 45 -4.56 -5.46 12.82
C GLU A 45 -3.28 -4.62 12.89
N ARG A 46 -3.40 -3.29 13.09
CA ARG A 46 -2.23 -2.43 13.33
C ARG A 46 -1.41 -2.90 14.53
N GLN A 47 -2.07 -3.14 15.67
CA GLN A 47 -1.41 -3.64 16.87
C GLN A 47 -0.73 -5.00 16.67
N ALA A 48 -1.32 -5.89 15.87
CA ALA A 48 -0.72 -7.18 15.54
C ALA A 48 0.54 -7.00 14.67
N ILE A 49 0.51 -6.07 13.72
CA ILE A 49 1.67 -5.72 12.88
C ILE A 49 2.79 -5.13 13.75
N ASP A 50 2.49 -4.13 14.58
CA ASP A 50 3.46 -3.47 15.46
C ASP A 50 4.11 -4.46 16.43
N LYS A 51 3.31 -5.37 16.98
CA LYS A 51 3.82 -6.47 17.81
C LYS A 51 4.78 -7.37 17.03
N GLY A 52 4.43 -7.73 15.80
CA GLY A 52 5.29 -8.53 14.92
C GLY A 52 6.63 -7.86 14.65
N LEU A 53 6.63 -6.54 14.38
CA LEU A 53 7.85 -5.76 14.20
C LEU A 53 8.71 -5.74 15.48
N ALA A 54 8.10 -5.52 16.65
CA ALA A 54 8.81 -5.56 17.93
C ALA A 54 9.39 -6.94 18.25
N ASP A 55 8.67 -8.02 17.90
CA ASP A 55 9.16 -9.39 18.08
C ASP A 55 10.34 -9.69 17.14
N ILE A 56 10.37 -9.13 15.92
CA ILE A 56 11.52 -9.21 15.00
C ILE A 56 12.73 -8.50 15.60
N GLU A 57 12.58 -7.27 16.07
CA GLU A 57 13.67 -6.50 16.70
C GLU A 57 14.22 -7.19 17.94
N ALA A 58 13.35 -7.83 18.73
CA ALA A 58 13.74 -8.64 19.88
C ALA A 58 14.36 -10.00 19.52
N GLY A 59 14.51 -10.33 18.23
CA GLY A 59 15.08 -11.60 17.76
C GLY A 59 14.18 -12.82 18.00
N LYS A 60 12.88 -12.64 18.24
CA LYS A 60 11.90 -13.72 18.46
C LYS A 60 11.42 -14.34 17.14
N THR A 61 12.32 -14.46 16.18
CA THR A 61 12.06 -15.08 14.88
C THR A 61 12.64 -16.49 14.86
N ILE A 62 11.95 -17.41 14.21
CA ILE A 62 12.45 -18.78 14.00
C ILE A 62 12.92 -18.90 12.55
N PRO A 63 14.15 -19.37 12.30
CA PRO A 63 14.63 -19.64 10.96
C PRO A 63 13.68 -20.57 10.17
N HIS A 64 13.48 -20.27 8.89
CA HIS A 64 12.53 -21.00 8.04
C HIS A 64 12.77 -22.52 8.02
N ASN A 65 14.04 -22.95 7.97
CA ASN A 65 14.43 -24.36 7.99
C ASN A 65 14.01 -25.08 9.28
N GLU A 66 14.03 -24.39 10.42
CA GLU A 66 13.60 -24.93 11.71
C GLU A 66 12.07 -24.97 11.79
N MET A 67 11.39 -23.92 11.35
CA MET A 67 9.93 -23.88 11.35
C MET A 67 9.31 -24.94 10.42
N ARG A 68 9.91 -25.15 9.25
CA ARG A 68 9.49 -26.19 8.31
C ARG A 68 9.52 -27.59 8.93
N LYS A 69 10.61 -27.94 9.64
CA LYS A 69 10.72 -29.23 10.34
C LYS A 69 9.63 -29.45 11.39
N ARG A 70 9.21 -28.38 12.09
CA ARG A 70 8.14 -28.44 13.08
C ARG A 70 6.79 -28.69 12.42
N TYR A 71 6.51 -28.04 11.29
CA TYR A 71 5.26 -28.20 10.55
C TYR A 71 5.14 -29.55 9.85
N GLU A 72 6.25 -30.10 9.34
CA GLU A 72 6.31 -31.43 8.74
C GLU A 72 5.89 -32.57 9.68
N GLN A 73 5.88 -32.34 10.99
CA GLN A 73 5.39 -33.33 11.97
C GLN A 73 3.86 -33.44 12.01
N TRP A 74 3.14 -32.52 11.37
CA TRP A 74 1.68 -32.41 11.39
C TRP A 74 1.05 -32.55 9.98
N LEU A 75 1.88 -32.84 8.96
CA LEU A 75 1.48 -33.12 7.58
C LEU A 75 1.67 -34.61 7.29
#